data_AF-A0A7C6Y9S5-F1
#
_entry.id   AF-A0A7C6Y9S5-F1
#
_cell.length_a   1.000
_cell.length_b   1.000
_cell.length_c   1.000
_cell.angle_alpha   90.00
_cell.angle_beta   90.00
_cell.angle_gamma   90.00
#
_symmetry.space_group_name_H-M   'P 1'
#
loop_
_entity.id
_entity.type
_entity.pdbx_description
1 polymer ?
#
loop_
_entity_poly.entity_id
_entity_poly.type
_entity_poly.pdbx_seq_one_letter_code
_entity_poly.pdbx_strand_id
1 'polypeptide(L)'
;MTAADDTVREDPTHASSRAALARLELLVTRRLDGVLGGDHRGLLPGPGTEPGEARPYEPGDDVRTMDWSVTARTTVPHIRQTIADRELETWIVVDLAPSLDVAGRYGSKRRLVEAAVATVGFLSATDGSRVGMVVTGRGRPRVLRATGGRAHVRRLLEEVSGAPAEVGPGGTLDDALVAVRRTARRHGLVVVVSDFLSALTWERSLRVLAVRHDFLAVHVADPLDIALPAVGAALLQDPDTGEVLEVDVDDALAADYRREAGAHRDAVHTALRRCGAPVLGLRTDRDWVRDVIDFVGVRRQGGFPTGDDLSRDLPDGDDDEVGR
;
A
#
# COMPACT_ATOMS: atom_id res chain seq x y z
N MET A 1 4.72 -51.62 -16.30
CA MET A 1 5.98 -51.62 -15.54
C MET A 1 6.99 -50.95 -16.47
N THR A 2 7.33 -49.67 -16.36
CA THR A 2 7.43 -48.78 -15.19
C THR A 2 7.19 -47.34 -15.66
N ALA A 3 6.45 -46.57 -14.86
CA ALA A 3 6.22 -45.15 -15.06
C ALA A 3 7.54 -44.38 -14.92
N ALA A 4 7.84 -43.52 -15.89
CA ALA A 4 8.90 -42.54 -15.76
C ALA A 4 8.39 -41.42 -14.85
N ASP A 5 9.01 -41.34 -13.68
CA ASP A 5 8.82 -40.32 -12.66
C ASP A 5 9.43 -39.01 -13.16
N ASP A 6 8.59 -38.13 -13.69
CA ASP A 6 8.97 -36.80 -14.17
C ASP A 6 8.97 -35.83 -12.97
N THR A 7 9.97 -35.98 -12.10
CA THR A 7 10.21 -35.04 -11.01
C THR A 7 10.75 -33.75 -11.60
N VAL A 8 9.86 -32.77 -11.80
CA VAL A 8 10.21 -31.38 -12.08
C VAL A 8 11.17 -30.90 -11.00
N ARG A 9 12.45 -30.81 -11.33
CA ARG A 9 13.50 -30.34 -10.42
C ARG A 9 13.33 -28.84 -10.24
N GLU A 10 12.76 -28.43 -9.12
CA GLU A 10 12.52 -27.03 -8.80
C GLU A 10 13.83 -26.23 -8.80
N ASP A 11 13.85 -25.10 -9.51
CA ASP A 11 15.00 -24.19 -9.54
C ASP A 11 15.30 -23.63 -8.14
N PRO A 12 16.57 -23.60 -7.70
CA PRO A 12 16.94 -23.18 -6.35
C PRO A 12 16.55 -21.72 -6.03
N THR A 13 16.50 -20.83 -7.03
CA THR A 13 16.00 -19.45 -6.87
C THR A 13 14.50 -19.44 -6.57
N HIS A 14 13.71 -20.26 -7.28
CA HIS A 14 12.25 -20.37 -7.07
C HIS A 14 11.91 -21.08 -5.75
N ALA A 15 12.74 -22.01 -5.29
CA ALA A 15 12.62 -22.63 -3.96
C ALA A 15 12.93 -21.63 -2.83
N SER A 16 13.97 -20.80 -2.99
CA SER A 16 14.32 -19.73 -2.05
C SER A 16 13.20 -18.68 -1.96
N SER A 17 12.63 -18.26 -3.09
CA SER A 17 11.50 -17.32 -3.13
C SER A 17 10.26 -17.88 -2.45
N ARG A 18 9.91 -19.16 -2.68
CA ARG A 18 8.76 -19.79 -1.98
C ARG A 18 8.98 -19.94 -0.48
N ALA A 19 10.21 -20.24 -0.04
CA ALA A 19 10.53 -20.29 1.39
C ALA A 19 10.42 -18.90 2.04
N ALA A 20 10.85 -17.84 1.34
CA ALA A 20 10.69 -16.46 1.77
C ALA A 20 9.20 -16.07 1.89
N LEU A 21 8.39 -16.41 0.88
CA LEU A 21 6.94 -16.17 0.90
C LEU A 21 6.22 -16.97 2.01
N ALA A 22 6.61 -18.23 2.24
CA ALA A 22 6.07 -19.01 3.34
C ALA A 22 6.42 -18.42 4.72
N ARG A 23 7.64 -17.88 4.87
CA ARG A 23 8.03 -17.14 6.08
C ARG A 23 7.21 -15.87 6.25
N LEU A 24 6.96 -15.14 5.16
CA LEU A 24 6.12 -13.95 5.18
C LEU A 24 4.67 -14.28 5.58
N GLU A 25 4.09 -15.35 5.02
CA GLU A 25 2.78 -15.86 5.46
C GLU A 25 2.76 -16.16 6.96
N LEU A 26 3.78 -16.84 7.49
CA LEU A 26 3.87 -17.13 8.92
C LEU A 26 4.00 -15.86 9.77
N LEU A 27 4.75 -14.87 9.31
CA LEU A 27 4.86 -13.57 9.99
C LEU A 27 3.49 -12.88 10.05
N VAL A 28 2.73 -12.87 8.96
CA VAL A 28 1.38 -12.27 8.95
C VAL A 28 0.42 -13.07 9.82
N THR A 29 0.30 -14.38 9.59
CA THR A 29 -0.72 -15.22 10.23
C THR A 29 -0.43 -15.58 11.69
N ARG A 30 0.82 -15.49 12.17
CA ARG A 30 1.15 -15.78 13.58
C ARG A 30 1.46 -14.54 14.38
N ARG A 31 2.22 -13.59 13.82
CA ARG A 31 2.68 -12.42 14.57
C ARG A 31 1.69 -11.28 14.44
N LEU A 32 1.37 -10.86 13.22
CA LEU A 32 0.41 -9.76 13.03
C LEU A 32 -0.99 -10.17 13.48
N ASP A 33 -1.52 -11.29 13.00
CA ASP A 33 -2.84 -11.77 13.42
C ASP A 33 -2.92 -11.97 14.95
N GLY A 34 -1.88 -12.56 15.56
CA GLY A 34 -1.80 -12.73 17.01
C GLY A 34 -1.77 -11.41 17.80
N VAL A 35 -1.01 -10.41 17.35
CA VAL A 35 -0.96 -9.07 17.97
C VAL A 35 -2.27 -8.30 17.75
N LEU A 36 -2.89 -8.48 16.59
CA LEU A 36 -4.18 -7.87 16.26
C LEU A 36 -5.35 -8.56 16.95
N GLY A 37 -5.20 -9.81 17.40
CA GLY A 37 -6.22 -10.58 18.11
C GLY A 37 -7.45 -10.90 17.26
N GLY A 38 -7.28 -11.09 15.94
CA GLY A 38 -8.38 -11.26 14.99
C GLY A 38 -9.17 -9.96 14.69
N ASP A 39 -8.81 -8.84 15.30
CA ASP A 39 -9.45 -7.54 15.07
C ASP A 39 -8.74 -6.78 13.94
N HIS A 40 -8.97 -7.25 12.72
CA HIS A 40 -8.45 -6.66 11.48
C HIS A 40 -9.20 -5.41 11.02
N ARG A 41 -10.25 -5.00 11.74
CA ARG A 41 -11.15 -3.90 11.34
C ARG A 41 -10.44 -2.56 11.23
N GLY A 42 -9.39 -2.35 12.04
CA GLY A 42 -8.57 -1.14 11.94
C GLY A 42 -7.72 -1.11 10.66
N LEU A 43 -7.24 -2.27 10.20
CA LEU A 43 -6.41 -2.37 8.98
C LEU A 43 -7.26 -2.34 7.71
N LEU A 44 -8.28 -3.19 7.65
CA LEU A 44 -9.11 -3.39 6.47
C LEU A 44 -10.41 -2.62 6.68
N PRO A 45 -10.60 -1.46 6.04
CA PRO A 45 -11.91 -0.84 5.97
C PRO A 45 -12.87 -1.87 5.38
N GLY A 46 -13.85 -2.29 6.16
CA GLY A 46 -14.92 -3.15 5.70
C GLY A 46 -16.12 -2.30 5.30
N PRO A 47 -16.78 -2.60 4.16
CA PRO A 47 -18.17 -2.22 3.99
C PRO A 47 -18.91 -2.81 5.18
N GLY A 48 -19.42 -1.98 6.08
CA GLY A 48 -20.51 -2.45 6.88
C GLY A 48 -21.78 -2.19 6.11
N THR A 49 -22.48 -3.26 5.76
CA THR A 49 -23.83 -3.19 5.23
C THR A 49 -24.84 -3.07 6.37
N GLU A 50 -24.48 -3.51 7.57
CA GLU A 50 -25.28 -3.32 8.78
C GLU A 50 -24.89 -2.00 9.49
N PRO A 51 -25.86 -1.12 9.79
CA PRO A 51 -25.62 -0.01 10.69
C PRO A 51 -25.27 -0.58 12.06
N GLY A 52 -24.01 -0.42 12.47
CA GLY A 52 -23.61 -0.64 13.85
C GLY A 52 -24.13 0.48 14.75
N GLU A 53 -23.77 0.42 16.02
CA GLU A 53 -24.15 1.45 16.98
C GLU A 53 -23.44 2.77 16.68
N ALA A 54 -24.16 3.88 16.80
CA ALA A 54 -23.57 5.20 16.74
C ALA A 54 -22.85 5.47 18.06
N ARG A 55 -21.58 5.90 18.00
CA ARG A 55 -20.83 6.33 19.18
C ARG A 55 -20.57 7.83 19.15
N PRO A 56 -20.41 8.50 20.31
CA PRO A 56 -19.97 9.89 20.34
C PRO A 56 -18.66 10.08 19.57
N TYR A 57 -18.55 11.20 18.87
CA TYR A 57 -17.33 11.65 18.21
C TYR A 57 -16.23 11.93 19.24
N GLU A 58 -15.03 11.46 18.93
CA GLU A 58 -13.81 11.77 19.64
C GLU A 58 -12.85 12.54 18.70
N PRO A 59 -12.10 13.52 19.22
CA PRO A 59 -11.10 14.22 18.44
C PRO A 59 -10.12 13.24 17.78
N GLY A 60 -10.04 13.28 16.45
CA GLY A 60 -9.29 12.32 15.63
C GLY A 60 -10.17 11.52 14.68
N ASP A 61 -11.45 11.41 14.98
CA ASP A 61 -12.40 10.66 14.15
C ASP A 61 -12.61 11.29 12.76
N ASP A 62 -12.75 10.42 11.74
CA ASP A 62 -13.10 10.86 10.39
C ASP A 62 -14.53 11.41 10.34
N VAL A 63 -14.65 12.73 10.20
CA VAL A 63 -15.93 13.45 10.08
C VAL A 63 -16.78 12.96 8.90
N ARG A 64 -16.19 12.33 7.88
CA ARG A 64 -16.93 11.72 6.76
C ARG A 64 -17.79 10.54 7.20
N THR A 65 -17.46 9.94 8.33
CA THR A 65 -18.21 8.82 8.94
C THR A 65 -19.27 9.29 9.95
N MET A 66 -19.50 10.60 10.06
CA MET A 66 -20.48 11.18 10.97
C MET A 66 -21.91 10.71 10.68
N ASP A 67 -22.59 10.22 11.72
CA ASP A 67 -24.01 9.91 11.67
C ASP A 67 -24.82 11.19 11.89
N TRP A 68 -25.17 11.86 10.80
CA TRP A 68 -25.97 13.09 10.85
C TRP A 68 -27.37 12.86 11.42
N SER A 69 -27.93 11.64 11.34
CA SER A 69 -29.27 11.35 11.88
C SER A 69 -29.26 11.23 13.40
N VAL A 70 -28.27 10.55 13.98
CA VAL A 70 -28.11 10.46 15.44
C VAL A 70 -27.61 11.80 16.00
N THR A 71 -26.69 12.46 15.30
CA THR A 71 -26.18 13.78 15.68
C THR A 71 -27.30 14.82 15.73
N ALA A 72 -28.19 14.86 14.72
CA ALA A 72 -29.31 15.79 14.71
C ALA A 72 -30.32 15.54 15.85
N ARG A 73 -30.52 14.29 16.27
CA ARG A 73 -31.44 13.94 17.36
C ARG A 73 -30.86 14.18 18.75
N THR A 74 -29.58 13.90 18.93
CA THR A 74 -28.90 13.98 20.23
C THR A 74 -28.24 15.34 20.46
N THR A 75 -28.06 16.15 19.41
CA THR A 75 -27.27 17.40 19.40
C THR A 75 -25.79 17.22 19.77
N VAL A 76 -25.33 15.97 19.89
CA VAL A 76 -23.94 15.60 20.15
C VAL A 76 -23.39 14.95 18.88
N PRO A 77 -22.19 15.32 18.40
CA PRO A 77 -21.62 14.68 17.21
C PRO A 77 -21.41 13.18 17.44
N HIS A 78 -21.91 12.35 16.52
CA HIS A 78 -21.77 10.90 16.57
C HIS A 78 -21.14 10.37 15.28
N ILE A 79 -20.32 9.33 15.41
CA ILE A 79 -19.73 8.58 14.30
C ILE A 79 -20.49 7.27 14.13
N ARG A 80 -20.81 6.90 12.88
CA ARG A 80 -21.44 5.63 12.57
C ARG A 80 -20.40 4.52 12.56
N GLN A 81 -20.53 3.54 13.44
CA GLN A 81 -19.78 2.30 13.32
C GLN A 81 -20.47 1.39 12.30
N THR A 82 -19.70 0.76 11.42
CA THR A 82 -20.22 -0.17 10.43
C THR A 82 -19.76 -1.58 10.80
N ILE A 83 -20.69 -2.54 10.88
CA ILE A 83 -20.33 -3.94 11.15
C ILE A 83 -19.88 -4.56 9.83
N ALA A 84 -18.61 -4.93 9.74
CA ALA A 84 -18.03 -5.52 8.53
C ALA A 84 -18.85 -6.71 8.01
N ASP A 85 -19.19 -6.67 6.72
CA ASP A 85 -19.93 -7.72 6.04
C ASP A 85 -19.18 -9.06 6.13
N ARG A 86 -19.90 -10.17 6.30
CA ARG A 86 -19.30 -11.52 6.43
C ARG A 86 -18.70 -12.05 5.11
N GLU A 87 -18.82 -11.30 4.01
CA GLU A 87 -18.29 -11.65 2.68
C GLU A 87 -17.59 -10.44 2.04
N LEU A 88 -16.42 -10.05 2.55
CA LEU A 88 -15.64 -8.93 2.00
C LEU A 88 -15.00 -9.30 0.66
N GLU A 89 -15.27 -8.52 -0.40
CA GLU A 89 -14.49 -8.57 -1.64
C GLU A 89 -13.37 -7.51 -1.58
N THR A 90 -12.12 -7.95 -1.50
CA THR A 90 -10.93 -7.09 -1.50
C THR A 90 -10.25 -7.15 -2.87
N TRP A 91 -9.96 -5.99 -3.46
CA TRP A 91 -9.16 -5.85 -4.67
C TRP A 91 -7.83 -5.18 -4.34
N ILE A 92 -6.72 -5.88 -4.53
CA ILE A 92 -5.38 -5.33 -4.35
C ILE A 92 -4.89 -4.82 -5.71
N VAL A 93 -4.59 -3.54 -5.80
CA VAL A 93 -3.96 -2.91 -6.97
C VAL A 93 -2.48 -2.77 -6.65
N VAL A 94 -1.63 -3.48 -7.39
CA VAL A 94 -0.19 -3.45 -7.21
C VAL A 94 0.43 -2.73 -8.39
N ASP A 95 1.09 -1.63 -8.11
CA ASP A 95 1.92 -0.92 -9.06
C ASP A 95 3.33 -1.50 -9.01
N LEU A 96 3.74 -2.23 -10.06
CA LEU A 96 5.08 -2.79 -10.19
C LEU A 96 5.95 -1.93 -11.10
N ALA A 97 6.03 -0.64 -10.80
CA ALA A 97 6.93 0.28 -11.47
C ALA A 97 8.40 -0.18 -11.30
N PRO A 98 9.27 0.04 -12.31
CA PRO A 98 10.69 -0.30 -12.24
C PRO A 98 11.42 0.26 -11.01
N SER A 99 10.97 1.41 -10.49
CA SER A 99 11.48 2.05 -9.27
C SER A 99 11.48 1.13 -8.04
N LEU A 100 10.61 0.12 -7.99
CA LEU A 100 10.49 -0.76 -6.84
C LEU A 100 11.61 -1.79 -6.70
N ASP A 101 12.31 -2.06 -7.81
CA ASP A 101 13.41 -3.03 -7.88
C ASP A 101 14.77 -2.41 -7.66
N VAL A 102 14.84 -1.08 -7.61
CA VAL A 102 16.07 -0.36 -7.24
C VAL A 102 16.44 -0.77 -5.82
N ALA A 103 17.60 -1.41 -5.70
CA ALA A 103 18.14 -1.84 -4.42
C ALA A 103 18.70 -0.62 -3.69
N GLY A 104 17.96 -0.13 -2.70
CA GLY A 104 18.46 0.86 -1.75
C GLY A 104 19.39 0.24 -0.72
N ARG A 105 19.88 1.07 0.21
CA ARG A 105 20.73 0.64 1.33
C ARG A 105 20.06 -0.46 2.19
N TYR A 106 18.74 -0.44 2.27
CA TYR A 106 17.95 -1.32 3.13
C TYR A 106 17.23 -2.45 2.37
N GLY A 107 17.51 -2.58 1.07
CA GLY A 107 16.88 -3.54 0.17
C GLY A 107 15.94 -2.87 -0.83
N SER A 108 15.23 -3.68 -1.61
CA SER A 108 14.27 -3.20 -2.60
C SER A 108 12.91 -2.91 -1.98
N LYS A 109 12.23 -1.88 -2.50
CA LYS A 109 10.83 -1.55 -2.14
C LYS A 109 9.88 -2.70 -2.45
N ARG A 110 10.19 -3.55 -3.45
CA ARG A 110 9.40 -4.76 -3.78
C ARG A 110 9.13 -5.65 -2.56
N ARG A 111 10.07 -5.79 -1.62
CA ARG A 111 9.85 -6.58 -0.40
C ARG A 111 8.73 -6.03 0.49
N LEU A 112 8.57 -4.72 0.53
CA LEU A 112 7.48 -4.06 1.25
C LEU A 112 6.15 -4.21 0.51
N VAL A 113 6.17 -4.20 -0.82
CA VAL A 113 5.00 -4.51 -1.65
C VAL A 113 4.54 -5.95 -1.40
N GLU A 114 5.44 -6.93 -1.41
CA GLU A 114 5.14 -8.32 -1.05
C GLU A 114 4.57 -8.41 0.37
N ALA A 115 5.17 -7.71 1.34
CA ALA A 115 4.69 -7.66 2.71
C ALA A 115 3.27 -7.08 2.82
N ALA A 116 2.98 -6.00 2.09
CA ALA A 116 1.67 -5.38 2.04
C ALA A 116 0.62 -6.32 1.42
N VAL A 117 0.94 -6.95 0.29
CA VAL A 117 0.07 -7.92 -0.40
C VAL A 117 -0.18 -9.14 0.48
N ALA A 118 0.84 -9.64 1.19
CA ALA A 118 0.68 -10.75 2.12
C ALA A 118 -0.20 -10.36 3.30
N THR A 119 0.05 -9.19 3.88
CA THR A 119 -0.70 -8.67 5.02
C THR A 119 -2.18 -8.52 4.68
N VAL A 120 -2.50 -7.77 3.62
CA VAL A 120 -3.89 -7.59 3.20
C VAL A 120 -4.49 -8.91 2.73
N GLY A 121 -3.79 -9.67 1.89
CA GLY A 121 -4.30 -10.91 1.33
C GLY A 121 -4.65 -11.96 2.39
N PHE A 122 -3.74 -12.24 3.32
CA PHE A 122 -3.99 -13.27 4.34
C PHE A 122 -4.97 -12.82 5.42
N LEU A 123 -4.99 -11.53 5.78
CA LEU A 123 -5.96 -10.99 6.74
C LEU A 123 -7.36 -10.87 6.13
N SER A 124 -7.46 -10.65 4.81
CA SER A 124 -8.73 -10.70 4.06
C SER A 124 -9.18 -12.12 3.72
N ALA A 125 -8.32 -13.13 3.85
CA ALA A 125 -8.63 -14.52 3.48
C ALA A 125 -9.38 -15.29 4.59
N THR A 126 -10.49 -14.72 5.05
CA THR A 126 -11.46 -15.34 5.95
C THR A 126 -12.52 -16.12 5.18
N ASP A 127 -13.28 -16.97 5.87
CA ASP A 127 -14.39 -17.72 5.27
C ASP A 127 -15.44 -16.76 4.69
N GLY A 128 -15.82 -16.96 3.42
CA GLY A 128 -16.78 -16.11 2.70
C GLY A 128 -16.16 -14.91 1.97
N SER A 129 -14.95 -14.49 2.35
CA SER A 129 -14.25 -13.36 1.73
C SER A 129 -13.51 -13.75 0.44
N ARG A 130 -13.30 -12.77 -0.44
CA ARG A 130 -12.62 -12.94 -1.73
C ARG A 130 -11.54 -11.90 -1.88
N VAL A 131 -10.40 -12.31 -2.40
CA VAL A 131 -9.28 -11.39 -2.70
C VAL A 131 -8.98 -11.50 -4.19
N GLY A 132 -9.03 -10.38 -4.91
CA GLY A 132 -8.58 -10.24 -6.29
C GLY A 132 -7.38 -9.32 -6.37
N MET A 133 -6.66 -9.34 -7.48
CA MET A 133 -5.51 -8.47 -7.70
C MET A 133 -5.47 -7.91 -9.11
N VAL A 134 -5.08 -6.65 -9.25
CA VAL A 134 -4.73 -6.03 -10.53
C VAL A 134 -3.28 -5.57 -10.44
N VAL A 135 -2.45 -6.02 -11.38
CA VAL A 135 -1.02 -5.67 -11.42
C VAL A 135 -0.78 -4.75 -12.62
N THR A 136 -0.08 -3.65 -12.39
CA THR A 136 0.39 -2.72 -13.44
C THR A 136 1.92 -2.53 -13.37
N GLY A 137 2.49 -1.71 -14.25
CA GLY A 137 3.95 -1.57 -14.41
C GLY A 137 4.51 -2.20 -15.69
N ARG A 138 3.68 -2.97 -16.42
CA ARG A 138 4.00 -3.53 -17.75
C ARG A 138 2.80 -3.48 -18.68
N GLY A 139 2.95 -2.86 -19.84
CA GLY A 139 1.94 -2.91 -20.91
C GLY A 139 0.51 -2.73 -20.39
N ARG A 140 -0.36 -3.72 -20.63
CA ARG A 140 -1.74 -3.70 -20.11
C ARG A 140 -1.82 -4.32 -18.70
N PRO A 141 -2.60 -3.73 -17.78
CA PRO A 141 -2.80 -4.30 -16.45
C PRO A 141 -3.29 -5.74 -16.50
N ARG A 142 -2.69 -6.61 -15.68
CA ARG A 142 -3.10 -8.00 -15.53
C ARG A 142 -4.13 -8.11 -14.41
N VAL A 143 -5.21 -8.85 -14.64
CA VAL A 143 -6.30 -9.00 -13.68
C VAL A 143 -6.38 -10.46 -13.20
N LEU A 144 -6.15 -10.66 -11.91
CA LEU A 144 -6.34 -11.92 -11.20
C LEU A 144 -7.68 -11.84 -10.46
N ARG A 145 -8.64 -12.67 -10.86
CA ARG A 145 -10.03 -12.58 -10.37
C ARG A 145 -10.16 -12.91 -8.89
N ALA A 146 -11.03 -12.17 -8.22
CA ALA A 146 -11.31 -12.34 -6.80
C ALA A 146 -11.82 -13.76 -6.47
N THR A 147 -11.00 -14.49 -5.71
CA THR A 147 -11.30 -15.85 -5.24
C THR A 147 -10.98 -15.96 -3.75
N GLY A 148 -11.63 -16.89 -3.05
CA GLY A 148 -11.38 -17.13 -1.63
C GLY A 148 -10.17 -18.07 -1.39
N GLY A 149 -9.71 -18.07 -0.14
CA GLY A 149 -8.77 -19.05 0.40
C GLY A 149 -7.29 -18.68 0.31
N ARG A 150 -6.52 -19.13 1.31
CA ARG A 150 -5.08 -18.83 1.46
C ARG A 150 -4.23 -19.30 0.28
N ALA A 151 -4.60 -20.41 -0.37
CA ALA A 151 -3.93 -20.89 -1.56
C ALA A 151 -4.06 -19.93 -2.76
N HIS A 152 -5.13 -19.13 -2.82
CA HIS A 152 -5.24 -18.07 -3.81
C HIS A 152 -4.28 -16.91 -3.48
N VAL A 153 -4.24 -16.48 -2.21
CA VAL A 153 -3.32 -15.42 -1.76
C VAL A 153 -1.85 -15.76 -2.07
N ARG A 154 -1.42 -17.01 -1.84
CA ARG A 154 -0.07 -17.46 -2.21
C ARG A 154 0.22 -17.27 -3.71
N ARG A 155 -0.74 -17.59 -4.58
CA ARG A 155 -0.61 -17.37 -6.03
C ARG A 155 -0.53 -15.88 -6.40
N LEU A 156 -1.25 -15.02 -5.67
CA LEU A 156 -1.12 -13.57 -5.85
C LEU A 156 0.30 -13.10 -5.47
N LEU A 157 0.84 -13.61 -4.36
CA LEU A 157 2.22 -13.29 -3.94
C LEU A 157 3.27 -13.81 -4.93
N GLU A 158 3.08 -15.00 -5.49
CA GLU A 158 3.95 -15.54 -6.54
C GLU A 158 3.94 -14.67 -7.80
N GLU A 159 2.78 -14.13 -8.21
CA GLU A 159 2.69 -13.19 -9.35
C GLU A 159 3.49 -11.90 -9.09
N VAL A 160 3.40 -11.35 -7.87
CA VAL A 160 4.16 -10.14 -7.48
C VAL A 160 5.66 -10.42 -7.44
N SER A 161 6.07 -11.52 -6.82
CA SER A 161 7.48 -11.88 -6.63
C SER A 161 8.16 -12.28 -7.94
N GLY A 162 7.42 -12.98 -8.80
CA GLY A 162 7.90 -13.52 -10.07
C GLY A 162 7.80 -12.56 -11.25
N ALA A 163 7.16 -11.40 -11.07
CA ALA A 163 7.12 -10.36 -12.10
C ALA A 163 8.55 -9.90 -12.39
N PRO A 164 9.04 -9.88 -13.65
CA PRO A 164 10.35 -9.30 -13.95
C PRO A 164 10.46 -7.82 -13.50
N ALA A 165 11.61 -7.19 -13.70
CA ALA A 165 11.72 -5.72 -13.79
C ALA A 165 11.96 -5.40 -15.28
N GLU A 166 11.07 -4.64 -15.93
CA GLU A 166 11.20 -4.32 -17.36
C GLU A 166 11.20 -2.81 -17.51
N VAL A 167 12.25 -2.30 -18.15
CA VAL A 167 12.42 -0.89 -18.49
C VAL A 167 11.60 -0.60 -19.75
N GLY A 168 10.87 0.51 -19.77
CA GLY A 168 10.06 0.94 -20.92
C GLY A 168 8.65 1.44 -20.54
N PRO A 169 7.86 1.94 -21.51
CA PRO A 169 6.54 2.48 -21.26
C PRO A 169 5.59 1.39 -20.74
N GLY A 170 5.44 1.36 -19.42
CA GLY A 170 4.57 0.44 -18.68
C GLY A 170 3.11 0.90 -18.65
N GLY A 171 2.26 0.04 -18.08
CA GLY A 171 0.90 0.43 -17.71
C GLY A 171 0.93 1.38 -16.51
N THR A 172 -0.01 2.31 -16.45
CA THR A 172 -0.09 3.29 -15.36
C THR A 172 -0.95 2.80 -14.19
N LEU A 173 -0.84 3.46 -13.04
CA LEU A 173 -1.78 3.24 -11.93
C LEU A 173 -3.23 3.56 -12.34
N ASP A 174 -3.45 4.57 -13.20
CA ASP A 174 -4.77 4.88 -13.73
C ASP A 174 -5.37 3.71 -14.52
N ASP A 175 -4.58 3.07 -15.39
CA ASP A 175 -5.02 1.90 -16.15
C ASP A 175 -5.47 0.76 -15.23
N ALA A 176 -4.73 0.55 -14.13
CA ALA A 176 -5.03 -0.46 -13.12
C ALA A 176 -6.37 -0.17 -12.41
N LEU A 177 -6.59 1.08 -12.00
CA LEU A 177 -7.85 1.52 -11.39
C LEU A 177 -9.02 1.41 -12.38
N VAL A 178 -8.82 1.74 -13.65
CA VAL A 178 -9.82 1.55 -14.71
C VAL A 178 -10.15 0.05 -14.89
N ALA A 179 -9.15 -0.83 -14.80
CA ALA A 179 -9.37 -2.28 -14.84
C ALA A 179 -10.19 -2.76 -13.63
N VAL A 180 -9.86 -2.31 -12.41
CA VAL A 180 -10.68 -2.58 -11.20
C VAL A 180 -12.11 -2.14 -11.42
N ARG A 181 -12.37 -0.93 -11.93
CA ARG A 181 -13.73 -0.43 -12.19
C ARG A 181 -14.56 -1.35 -13.10
N ARG A 182 -13.90 -2.05 -14.03
CA ARG A 182 -14.56 -2.97 -14.96
C ARG A 182 -14.82 -4.35 -14.34
N THR A 183 -14.02 -4.77 -13.36
CA THR A 183 -14.05 -6.13 -12.81
C THR A 183 -14.68 -6.21 -11.42
N ALA A 184 -14.44 -5.24 -10.54
CA ALA A 184 -14.99 -5.15 -9.20
C ALA A 184 -16.47 -4.76 -9.26
N ARG A 185 -17.34 -5.78 -9.35
CA ARG A 185 -18.79 -5.60 -9.47
C ARG A 185 -19.51 -5.60 -8.14
N ARG A 186 -18.86 -5.94 -7.03
CA ARG A 186 -19.43 -5.88 -5.67
C ARG A 186 -18.86 -4.67 -4.94
N HIS A 187 -19.61 -4.10 -4.00
CA HIS A 187 -19.03 -3.13 -3.06
C HIS A 187 -17.97 -3.88 -2.23
N GLY A 188 -16.84 -3.23 -1.96
CA GLY A 188 -15.72 -3.89 -1.32
C GLY A 188 -14.57 -2.94 -1.03
N LEU A 189 -13.47 -3.50 -0.57
CA LEU A 189 -12.24 -2.77 -0.29
C LEU A 189 -11.34 -2.77 -1.51
N VAL A 190 -10.79 -1.62 -1.89
CA VAL A 190 -9.70 -1.51 -2.86
C VAL A 190 -8.45 -1.04 -2.14
N VAL A 191 -7.43 -1.89 -2.12
CA VAL A 191 -6.12 -1.57 -1.55
C VAL A 191 -5.16 -1.22 -2.68
N VAL A 192 -4.61 -0.01 -2.68
CA VAL A 192 -3.61 0.42 -3.67
C VAL A 192 -2.23 0.36 -3.04
N VAL A 193 -1.32 -0.43 -3.60
CA VAL A 193 0.07 -0.58 -3.15
C VAL A 193 0.97 -0.01 -4.25
N SER A 194 1.62 1.11 -3.96
CA SER A 194 2.50 1.85 -4.89
C SER A 194 3.49 2.70 -4.10
N ASP A 195 4.58 3.11 -4.73
CA ASP A 195 5.45 4.18 -4.22
C ASP A 195 4.95 5.58 -4.59
N PHE A 196 3.90 5.67 -5.43
CA PHE A 196 3.25 6.90 -5.85
C PHE A 196 4.21 7.97 -6.41
N LEU A 197 5.35 7.57 -6.97
CA LEU A 197 6.31 8.50 -7.57
C LEU A 197 5.83 9.05 -8.93
N SER A 198 4.86 8.40 -9.56
CA SER A 198 4.27 8.84 -10.81
C SER A 198 3.36 10.06 -10.67
N ALA A 199 3.11 10.74 -11.78
CA ALA A 199 2.15 11.84 -11.85
C ALA A 199 0.74 11.42 -11.38
N LEU A 200 -0.01 12.36 -10.80
CA LEU A 200 -1.32 12.13 -10.16
C LEU A 200 -2.49 11.90 -11.16
N THR A 201 -2.22 11.31 -12.32
CA THR A 201 -3.25 11.00 -13.34
C THR A 201 -4.34 10.06 -12.81
N TRP A 202 -4.00 9.23 -11.81
CA TRP A 202 -4.86 8.26 -11.16
C TRP A 202 -5.93 8.87 -10.23
N GLU A 203 -5.80 10.13 -9.79
CA GLU A 203 -6.69 10.72 -8.78
C GLU A 203 -8.17 10.66 -9.21
N ARG A 204 -8.44 10.96 -10.48
CA ARG A 204 -9.80 10.96 -11.02
C ARG A 204 -10.42 9.56 -11.01
N SER A 205 -9.67 8.54 -11.44
CA SER A 205 -10.16 7.17 -11.46
C SER A 205 -10.38 6.63 -10.05
N LEU A 206 -9.49 6.97 -9.12
CA LEU A 206 -9.64 6.63 -7.71
C LEU A 206 -10.92 7.25 -7.12
N ARG A 207 -11.18 8.54 -7.40
CA ARG A 207 -12.38 9.24 -6.93
C ARG A 207 -13.68 8.62 -7.47
N VAL A 208 -13.67 8.18 -8.74
CA VAL A 208 -14.83 7.50 -9.34
C VAL A 208 -15.09 6.16 -8.65
N LEU A 209 -14.04 5.40 -8.33
CA LEU A 209 -14.19 4.15 -7.59
C LEU A 209 -14.62 4.37 -6.13
N ALA A 210 -14.16 5.45 -5.50
CA ALA A 210 -14.48 5.82 -4.11
C ALA A 210 -15.98 6.06 -3.85
N VAL A 211 -16.78 6.21 -4.91
CA VAL A 211 -18.25 6.25 -4.80
C VAL A 211 -18.81 4.91 -4.31
N ARG A 212 -18.13 3.80 -4.60
CA ARG A 212 -18.62 2.43 -4.38
C ARG A 212 -17.69 1.55 -3.55
N HIS A 213 -16.44 1.97 -3.37
CA HIS A 213 -15.46 1.14 -2.69
C HIS A 213 -14.82 1.94 -1.58
N ASP A 214 -14.57 1.27 -0.47
CA ASP A 214 -13.66 1.78 0.54
C ASP A 214 -12.23 1.61 0.04
N PHE A 215 -11.33 2.48 0.51
CA PHE A 215 -9.95 2.49 0.06
C PHE A 215 -8.96 2.32 1.20
N LEU A 216 -7.82 1.71 0.89
CA LEU A 216 -6.60 1.79 1.67
C LEU A 216 -5.45 2.05 0.70
N ALA A 217 -4.66 3.08 0.95
CA ALA A 217 -3.42 3.30 0.22
C ALA A 217 -2.26 2.77 1.07
N VAL A 218 -1.42 1.94 0.49
CA VAL A 218 -0.14 1.53 1.05
C VAL A 218 0.94 2.24 0.26
N HIS A 219 1.53 3.26 0.86
CA HIS A 219 2.59 4.06 0.26
C HIS A 219 3.94 3.47 0.69
N VAL A 220 4.64 2.87 -0.28
CA VAL A 220 5.95 2.26 -0.08
C VAL A 220 7.05 3.25 -0.43
N ALA A 221 7.95 3.56 0.48
CA ALA A 221 9.02 4.52 0.25
C ALA A 221 10.40 3.96 0.67
N ASP A 222 11.43 4.36 -0.05
CA ASP A 222 12.82 4.29 0.41
C ASP A 222 13.25 5.67 0.95
N PRO A 223 14.16 5.76 1.94
CA PRO A 223 14.71 7.05 2.37
C PRO A 223 15.26 7.90 1.23
N LEU A 224 15.83 7.27 0.19
CA LEU A 224 16.33 7.97 -0.99
C LEU A 224 15.23 8.61 -1.84
N ASP A 225 13.99 8.11 -1.77
CA ASP A 225 12.84 8.75 -2.43
C ASP A 225 12.43 10.07 -1.72
N ILE A 226 12.89 10.26 -0.47
CA ILE A 226 12.49 11.39 0.38
C ILE A 226 13.62 12.42 0.47
N ALA A 227 14.86 11.96 0.59
CA ALA A 227 16.03 12.82 0.68
C ALA A 227 17.27 12.14 0.09
N LEU A 228 17.94 12.84 -0.81
CA LEU A 228 19.28 12.46 -1.28
C LEU A 228 20.33 12.90 -0.26
N PRO A 229 21.30 12.04 0.12
CA PRO A 229 22.44 12.45 0.91
C PRO A 229 23.42 13.26 0.05
N ALA A 230 24.01 14.32 0.62
CA ALA A 230 25.10 15.07 -0.02
C ALA A 230 26.37 14.22 -0.08
N VAL A 231 26.54 13.47 -1.16
CA VAL A 231 27.65 12.52 -1.36
C VAL A 231 28.69 13.01 -2.37
N GLY A 232 28.48 14.21 -2.93
CA GLY A 232 29.27 14.72 -4.04
C GLY A 232 28.93 13.98 -5.33
N ALA A 233 29.95 13.71 -6.16
CA ALA A 233 29.78 13.02 -7.44
C ALA A 233 29.13 11.63 -7.29
N ALA A 234 27.95 11.48 -7.88
CA ALA A 234 27.16 10.26 -7.89
C ALA A 234 26.63 9.97 -9.30
N LEU A 235 26.40 8.68 -9.57
CA LEU A 235 25.67 8.23 -10.76
C LEU A 235 24.23 7.94 -10.34
N LEU A 236 23.29 8.69 -10.91
CA LEU A 236 21.86 8.47 -10.75
C LEU A 236 21.34 7.76 -11.99
N GLN A 237 20.62 6.65 -11.78
CA GLN A 237 19.96 5.94 -12.86
C GLN A 237 18.45 6.13 -12.75
N ASP A 238 17.83 6.63 -13.80
CA ASP A 238 16.38 6.66 -13.92
C ASP A 238 15.87 5.21 -14.07
N PRO A 239 15.01 4.72 -13.14
CA PRO A 239 14.51 3.36 -13.21
C PRO A 239 13.55 3.11 -14.39
N ASP A 240 12.86 4.14 -14.88
CA ASP A 240 11.86 4.02 -15.95
C ASP A 240 12.49 4.01 -17.33
N THR A 241 13.54 4.79 -17.54
CA THR A 241 14.24 4.93 -18.84
C THR A 241 15.56 4.17 -18.90
N GLY A 242 16.18 3.90 -17.75
CA GLY A 242 17.53 3.36 -17.64
C GLY A 242 18.63 4.39 -17.93
N GLU A 243 18.29 5.66 -18.13
CA GLU A 243 19.26 6.74 -18.35
C GLU A 243 20.13 6.92 -17.10
N VAL A 244 21.44 7.05 -17.29
CA VAL A 244 22.40 7.29 -16.22
C VAL A 244 22.91 8.72 -16.33
N LEU A 245 22.73 9.49 -15.27
CA LEU A 245 23.19 10.86 -15.14
C LEU A 245 24.30 10.93 -14.10
N GLU A 246 25.42 11.56 -14.47
CA GLU A 246 26.46 11.95 -13.51
C GLU A 246 26.06 13.30 -12.90
N VAL A 247 25.88 13.31 -11.58
CA VAL A 247 25.42 14.47 -10.83
C VAL A 247 26.31 14.69 -9.62
N ASP A 248 26.70 15.93 -9.38
CA ASP A 248 27.32 16.32 -8.12
C ASP A 248 26.21 16.65 -7.12
N VAL A 249 26.01 15.78 -6.13
CA VAL A 249 24.98 15.96 -5.09
C VAL A 249 25.58 16.77 -3.96
N ASP A 250 25.52 18.10 -4.13
CA ASP A 250 25.83 19.08 -3.10
C ASP A 250 24.63 19.34 -2.17
N ASP A 251 24.84 20.16 -1.14
CA ASP A 251 23.80 20.48 -0.15
C ASP A 251 22.62 21.24 -0.78
N ALA A 252 22.87 22.05 -1.82
CA ALA A 252 21.84 22.81 -2.51
C ALA A 252 20.91 21.89 -3.31
N LEU A 253 21.47 20.97 -4.08
CA LEU A 253 20.70 19.96 -4.81
C LEU A 253 19.98 19.01 -3.86
N ALA A 254 20.61 18.59 -2.76
CA ALA A 254 19.97 17.75 -1.75
C ALA A 254 18.76 18.46 -1.11
N ALA A 255 18.87 19.76 -0.82
CA ALA A 255 17.76 20.58 -0.31
C ALA A 255 16.64 20.77 -1.35
N ASP A 256 17.01 21.04 -2.61
CA ASP A 256 16.06 21.17 -3.72
C ASP A 256 15.28 19.87 -3.95
N TYR A 257 15.97 18.73 -3.96
CA TYR A 257 15.36 17.41 -4.07
C TYR A 257 14.37 17.17 -2.93
N ARG A 258 14.80 17.40 -1.67
CA ARG A 258 13.95 17.21 -0.49
C ARG A 258 12.67 18.04 -0.55
N ARG A 259 12.78 19.29 -1.04
CA ARG A 259 11.62 20.19 -1.22
C ARG A 259 10.66 19.65 -2.27
N GLU A 260 11.17 19.25 -3.45
CA GLU A 260 10.32 18.75 -4.53
C GLU A 260 9.67 17.40 -4.18
N ALA A 261 10.45 16.48 -3.60
CA ALA A 261 9.95 15.19 -3.10
C ALA A 261 8.88 15.39 -2.02
N GLY A 262 9.10 16.34 -1.09
CA GLY A 262 8.13 16.73 -0.08
C GLY A 262 6.83 17.28 -0.69
N ALA A 263 6.94 18.21 -1.65
CA ALA A 263 5.78 18.80 -2.33
C ALA A 263 4.97 17.75 -3.09
N HIS A 264 5.62 16.83 -3.80
CA HIS A 264 4.97 15.73 -4.50
C HIS A 264 4.27 14.77 -3.52
N ARG A 265 4.95 14.36 -2.45
CA ARG A 265 4.36 13.50 -1.41
C ARG A 265 3.11 14.14 -0.80
N ASP A 266 3.17 15.42 -0.46
CA ASP A 266 2.05 16.15 0.13
C ASP A 266 0.87 16.26 -0.84
N ALA A 267 1.15 16.42 -2.14
CA ALA A 267 0.14 16.38 -3.19
C ALA A 267 -0.51 15.00 -3.29
N VAL A 268 0.28 13.91 -3.29
CA VAL A 268 -0.21 12.52 -3.30
C VAL A 268 -1.10 12.24 -2.09
N HIS A 269 -0.62 12.53 -0.87
CA HIS A 269 -1.39 12.29 0.35
C HIS A 269 -2.67 13.14 0.38
N THR A 270 -2.61 14.37 -0.12
CA THR A 270 -3.81 15.22 -0.26
C THR A 270 -4.83 14.63 -1.25
N ALA A 271 -4.38 14.11 -2.40
CA ALA A 271 -5.24 13.43 -3.36
C ALA A 271 -5.89 12.17 -2.77
N LEU A 272 -5.11 11.33 -2.06
CA LEU A 272 -5.61 10.14 -1.37
C LEU A 272 -6.66 10.49 -0.30
N ARG A 273 -6.38 11.51 0.54
CA ARG A 273 -7.33 12.04 1.53
C ARG A 273 -8.63 12.51 0.90
N ARG A 274 -8.56 13.23 -0.23
CA ARG A 274 -9.77 13.68 -0.96
C ARG A 274 -10.62 12.49 -1.43
N CYS A 275 -9.98 11.40 -1.82
CA CYS A 275 -10.63 10.14 -2.19
C CYS A 275 -11.10 9.31 -0.99
N GLY A 276 -10.84 9.72 0.26
CA GLY A 276 -11.22 8.98 1.46
C GLY A 276 -10.35 7.75 1.72
N ALA A 277 -9.14 7.70 1.16
CA ALA A 277 -8.20 6.61 1.37
C ALA A 277 -7.26 6.93 2.56
N PRO A 278 -7.36 6.22 3.71
CA PRO A 278 -6.29 6.23 4.70
C PRO A 278 -4.99 5.70 4.10
N VAL A 279 -3.87 6.20 4.60
CA VAL A 279 -2.53 5.89 4.09
C VAL A 279 -1.73 5.13 5.15
N LEU A 280 -1.36 3.89 4.81
CA LEU A 280 -0.34 3.11 5.52
C LEU A 280 1.01 3.39 4.86
N GLY A 281 1.91 4.06 5.57
CA GLY A 281 3.28 4.26 5.14
C GLY A 281 4.15 3.06 5.48
N LEU A 282 4.88 2.53 4.50
CA LEU A 282 5.90 1.50 4.73
C LEU A 282 7.24 2.01 4.22
N ARG A 283 8.29 1.94 5.06
CA ARG A 283 9.64 2.37 4.69
C ARG A 283 10.65 1.25 4.72
N THR A 284 11.60 1.28 3.78
CA THR A 284 12.63 0.22 3.65
C THR A 284 13.57 0.17 4.86
N ASP A 285 13.74 1.29 5.56
CA ASP A 285 14.59 1.43 6.75
C ASP A 285 13.85 1.21 8.09
N ARG A 286 12.57 0.82 8.04
CA ARG A 286 11.73 0.59 9.23
C ARG A 286 11.26 -0.85 9.34
N ASP A 287 10.76 -1.22 10.53
CA ASP A 287 10.06 -2.49 10.73
C ASP A 287 8.60 -2.35 10.25
N TRP A 288 8.34 -2.80 9.03
CA TRP A 288 7.00 -2.76 8.41
C TRP A 288 5.91 -3.41 9.27
N VAL A 289 6.24 -4.39 10.12
CA VAL A 289 5.27 -5.01 11.04
C VAL A 289 4.81 -3.99 12.08
N ARG A 290 5.73 -3.16 12.58
CA ARG A 290 5.43 -2.09 13.51
C ARG A 290 4.61 -1.00 12.83
N ASP A 291 4.97 -0.60 11.62
CA ASP A 291 4.21 0.39 10.83
C ASP A 291 2.74 -0.04 10.66
N VAL A 292 2.50 -1.33 10.35
CA VAL A 292 1.14 -1.90 10.28
C VAL A 292 0.42 -1.85 11.65
N ILE A 293 1.09 -2.21 12.74
CA ILE A 293 0.50 -2.19 14.08
C ILE A 293 0.11 -0.76 14.49
N ASP A 294 1.00 0.20 14.26
CA ASP A 294 0.78 1.60 14.62
C ASP A 294 -0.38 2.19 13.79
N PHE A 295 -0.43 1.90 12.49
CA PHE A 295 -1.57 2.25 11.62
C PHE A 295 -2.89 1.70 12.16
N VAL A 296 -2.93 0.42 12.52
CA VAL A 296 -4.13 -0.21 13.09
C VAL A 296 -4.51 0.42 14.43
N GLY A 297 -3.52 0.76 15.26
CA GLY A 297 -3.72 1.46 16.53
C GLY A 297 -4.43 2.81 16.35
N VAL A 298 -3.96 3.63 15.41
CA VAL A 298 -4.60 4.93 15.09
C VAL A 298 -6.02 4.72 14.59
N ARG A 299 -6.24 3.75 13.70
CA ARG A 299 -7.56 3.44 13.15
C ARG A 299 -8.55 2.94 14.20
N ARG A 300 -8.08 2.19 15.20
CA ARG A 300 -8.90 1.74 16.34
C ARG A 300 -9.42 2.90 17.19
N GLN A 301 -8.63 3.96 17.31
CA GLN A 301 -9.02 5.20 17.98
C GLN A 301 -9.88 6.10 17.07
N GLY A 302 -10.32 5.59 15.92
CA GLY A 302 -11.11 6.31 14.90
C GLY A 302 -10.32 7.31 14.06
N GLY A 303 -9.01 7.41 14.30
CA GLY A 303 -8.08 8.21 13.52
C GLY A 303 -8.13 7.92 12.02
N PHE A 304 -7.82 8.95 11.22
CA PHE A 304 -7.60 8.83 9.78
C PHE A 304 -6.11 8.99 9.45
N PRO A 305 -5.34 7.90 9.35
CA PRO A 305 -3.92 7.98 9.02
C PRO A 305 -3.72 8.61 7.64
N THR A 306 -2.86 9.62 7.61
CA THR A 306 -2.61 10.48 6.45
C THR A 306 -1.31 10.16 5.73
N GLY A 307 -0.45 9.33 6.32
CA GLY A 307 0.87 8.98 5.79
C GLY A 307 2.00 9.93 6.21
N ASP A 308 1.71 10.91 7.09
CA ASP A 308 2.69 11.92 7.53
C ASP A 308 3.89 11.29 8.28
N ASP A 309 3.70 10.08 8.82
CA ASP A 309 4.71 9.28 9.48
C ASP A 309 5.84 8.82 8.56
N LEU A 310 5.65 8.78 7.24
CA LEU A 310 6.71 8.50 6.26
C LEU A 310 7.86 9.50 6.36
N SER A 311 7.58 10.74 6.78
CA SER A 311 8.61 11.79 6.92
C SER A 311 9.31 11.80 8.28
N ARG A 312 8.70 11.16 9.30
CA ARG A 312 9.24 11.17 10.67
C ARG A 312 10.63 10.52 10.73
N ASP A 313 11.43 10.95 11.70
CA ASP A 313 12.73 10.35 12.03
C ASP A 313 13.77 10.35 10.88
N LEU A 314 13.52 11.09 9.80
CA LEU A 314 14.60 11.43 8.87
C LEU A 314 15.46 12.49 9.55
N PRO A 315 16.79 12.47 9.36
CA PRO A 315 17.62 13.57 9.79
C PRO A 315 17.09 14.83 9.11
N ASP A 316 16.50 15.73 9.90
CA ASP A 316 16.34 17.11 9.48
C ASP A 316 17.75 17.59 9.14
N GLY A 317 17.99 17.89 7.87
CA GLY A 317 19.19 18.63 7.50
C GLY A 317 19.01 20.02 8.08
N ASP A 318 19.51 20.23 9.29
CA ASP A 318 19.66 21.50 10.01
C ASP A 318 18.57 22.55 9.72
N ASP A 319 17.43 22.43 10.41
CA ASP A 319 16.66 23.61 10.81
C ASP A 319 17.39 24.27 12.00
N ASP A 320 18.51 24.97 11.75
CA ASP A 320 19.06 26.00 12.65
C ASP A 320 20.30 26.69 12.04
N GLU A 321 20.09 27.74 11.25
CA GLU A 321 20.83 29.03 11.34
C GLU A 321 20.31 30.03 10.28
N VAL A 322 19.03 30.44 10.40
CA VAL A 322 18.64 31.80 9.98
C VAL A 322 18.65 32.66 11.23
N GLY A 323 19.85 33.11 11.60
CA GLY A 323 20.03 33.89 12.81
C GLY A 323 21.43 34.46 13.00
N ARG A 324 21.85 35.36 12.10
CA ARG A 324 22.58 36.61 12.43
C ARG A 324 22.83 37.48 11.20
#